data_AF-A0A0B0D122-F1
#
_entry.id   AF-A0A0B0D122-F1
#
_cell.length_a   1.000
_cell.length_b   1.000
_cell.length_c   1.000
_cell.angle_alpha   90.00
_cell.angle_beta   90.00
_cell.angle_gamma   90.00
#
_symmetry.space_group_name_H-M   'P 1'
#
loop_
_entity.id
_entity.type
_entity.pdbx_description
1 polymer ?
#
loop_
_entity_poly.entity_id
_entity_poly.type
_entity_poly.pdbx_seq_one_letter_code
_entity_poly.pdbx_strand_id
1 'polypeptide(L)' 'MELLQFIKDEGYTEARFVLIDGKGCCLNLHEIYTNDQFLHHLKLVPTLVHYFPLEREPYIECIENERTMKIKLIKGSVLI' A
#
# COMPACT_ATOMS: atom_id res chain seq x y z
N MET A 1 -7.53 -14.26 4.12
CA MET A 1 -6.41 -14.00 3.19
C MET A 1 -5.59 -12.86 3.75
N GLU A 2 -4.27 -12.98 3.75
CA GLU A 2 -3.38 -11.93 4.23
C GLU A 2 -3.15 -10.87 3.13
N LEU A 3 -3.34 -9.59 3.47
CA LEU A 3 -3.28 -8.46 2.52
C LEU A 3 -1.92 -8.35 1.82
N LEU A 4 -0.82 -8.44 2.57
CA LEU A 4 0.54 -8.38 2.03
C LEU A 4 0.80 -9.52 1.04
N GLN A 5 0.32 -10.73 1.34
CA GLN A 5 0.49 -11.87 0.46
C GLN A 5 -0.26 -11.65 -0.85
N PHE A 6 -1.52 -11.20 -0.80
CA PHE A 6 -2.28 -10.83 -1.99
C PHE A 6 -1.56 -9.77 -2.85
N ILE A 7 -1.03 -8.73 -2.22
CA ILE A 7 -0.29 -7.66 -2.91
C ILE A 7 0.97 -8.21 -3.59
N LYS A 8 1.71 -9.09 -2.93
CA LYS A 8 2.92 -9.72 -3.51
C LYS A 8 2.60 -10.68 -4.64
N ASP A 9 1.55 -11.48 -4.49
CA ASP A 9 1.10 -12.44 -5.50
C ASP A 9 0.64 -11.72 -6.78
N GLU A 10 0.08 -10.53 -6.65
CA GLU A 10 -0.27 -9.65 -7.78
C GLU A 10 0.95 -8.97 -8.46
N GLY A 11 2.15 -9.13 -7.91
CA GLY A 11 3.41 -8.60 -8.46
C GLY A 11 3.73 -7.16 -8.05
N TYR A 12 3.09 -6.63 -7.00
CA TYR A 12 3.46 -5.33 -6.44
C TYR A 12 4.74 -5.42 -5.62
N THR A 13 5.63 -4.45 -5.82
CA THR A 13 6.97 -4.42 -5.19
C THR A 13 7.18 -3.19 -4.32
N GLU A 14 6.45 -2.11 -4.56
CA GLU A 14 6.52 -0.89 -3.76
C GLU A 14 5.13 -0.39 -3.35
N ALA A 15 5.07 0.25 -2.18
CA ALA A 15 3.94 1.03 -1.70
C ALA A 15 4.37 2.48 -1.47
N ARG A 16 3.68 3.44 -2.09
CA ARG A 16 3.97 4.88 -1.95
C ARG A 16 2.78 5.63 -1.37
N PHE A 17 3.05 6.53 -0.45
CA PHE A 17 2.01 7.32 0.22
C PHE A 17 2.57 8.62 0.78
N VAL A 18 1.68 9.55 1.13
CA VAL A 18 2.05 10.83 1.74
C VAL A 18 1.45 10.90 3.13
N LEU A 19 2.28 11.13 4.14
CA LEU A 19 1.86 11.29 5.53
C LEU A 19 1.18 12.65 5.73
N ILE A 20 0.50 12.80 6.87
CA ILE A 20 -0.21 14.03 7.27
C ILE A 20 0.69 15.27 7.36
N ASP A 21 1.99 15.10 7.54
CA ASP A 21 3.01 16.16 7.56
C ASP A 21 3.49 16.56 6.15
N GLY A 22 2.92 15.96 5.10
CA GLY A 22 3.29 16.18 3.71
C GLY A 22 4.52 15.38 3.27
N LYS A 23 5.09 14.55 4.15
CA LYS A 23 6.26 13.74 3.82
C LYS A 23 5.86 12.55 2.95
N GLY A 24 6.46 12.48 1.76
CA GLY A 24 6.38 11.30 0.90
C GLY A 24 7.13 10.12 1.53
N CYS A 25 6.48 8.97 1.57
CA CYS A 25 7.04 7.71 2.02
C CYS A 25 6.97 6.68 0.89
N CYS A 26 8.00 5.84 0.83
CA CYS A 26 8.09 4.70 -0.07
C CYS A 26 8.49 3.49 0.76
N LEU A 27 7.76 2.39 0.59
CA LEU A 27 8.01 1.11 1.24
C LEU A 27 8.30 0.05 0.19
N ASN A 28 9.46 -0.59 0.34
CA ASN A 28 9.84 -1.76 -0.43
C ASN A 28 9.14 -3.00 0.16
N LEU A 29 8.20 -3.58 -0.57
CA LEU A 29 7.40 -4.72 -0.11
C LEU A 29 8.22 -6.01 0.01
N HIS A 30 9.38 -6.10 -0.64
CA HIS A 30 10.29 -7.23 -0.48
C HIS A 30 10.92 -7.31 0.91
N GLU A 31 11.05 -6.18 1.59
CA GLU A 31 11.65 -6.07 2.93
C GLU A 31 10.63 -6.27 4.06
N ILE A 32 9.35 -6.44 3.72
CA ILE A 32 8.27 -6.63 4.67
C ILE A 32 7.84 -8.09 4.62
N TYR A 33 7.81 -8.78 5.75
CA TYR A 33 7.58 -10.24 5.79
C TYR A 33 6.21 -10.62 6.33
N THR A 34 5.56 -9.74 7.08
CA THR A 34 4.27 -10.01 7.74
C THR A 34 3.29 -8.87 7.52
N ASN A 35 1.99 -9.18 7.56
CA ASN A 35 0.96 -8.14 7.56
C ASN A 35 1.15 -7.16 8.71
N ASP A 36 1.45 -7.63 9.92
CA ASP A 36 1.64 -6.72 11.05
C ASP A 36 2.76 -5.71 10.80
N GLN A 37 3.89 -6.14 10.22
CA GLN A 37 4.95 -5.21 9.79
C GLN A 37 4.47 -4.24 8.71
N PHE A 38 3.72 -4.73 7.72
CA PHE A 38 3.16 -3.88 6.67
C PHE A 38 2.27 -2.79 7.25
N LEU A 39 1.31 -3.18 8.09
CA LEU A 39 0.34 -2.28 8.73
C LEU A 39 1.02 -1.32 9.71
N HIS A 40 2.02 -1.81 10.46
CA HIS A 40 2.81 -0.97 11.35
C HIS A 40 3.62 0.07 10.59
N HIS A 41 4.20 -0.28 9.44
CA HIS A 41 4.90 0.65 8.56
C HIS A 41 3.99 1.68 7.91
N LEU A 42 2.77 1.27 7.57
CA LEU A 42 1.73 2.19 7.17
C LEU A 42 1.33 3.13 8.32
N LYS A 43 1.60 2.74 9.58
CA LYS A 43 1.08 3.36 10.81
C LYS A 43 -0.45 3.38 10.88
N LEU A 44 -1.10 2.43 10.18
CA LEU A 44 -2.53 2.50 9.88
C LEU A 44 -3.24 1.17 10.12
N VAL A 45 -4.50 1.26 10.54
CA VAL A 45 -5.46 0.16 10.46
C VAL A 45 -6.19 0.32 9.11
N PRO A 46 -6.03 -0.60 8.14
CA PRO A 46 -6.68 -0.49 6.84
C PRO A 46 -8.19 -0.74 7.02
N THR A 47 -8.98 0.21 6.55
CA THR A 47 -10.44 0.18 6.73
C THR A 47 -11.15 -0.31 5.47
N LEU A 48 -10.62 -0.04 4.27
CA LEU A 48 -11.20 -0.45 2.98
C LEU A 48 -10.16 -0.54 1.85
N VAL A 49 -10.37 -1.47 0.92
CA VAL A 49 -9.64 -1.50 -0.37
C VAL A 49 -10.55 -0.88 -1.43
N HIS A 50 -10.12 0.20 -2.07
CA HIS A 50 -10.87 0.87 -3.14
C HIS A 50 -10.20 0.68 -4.50
N TYR A 51 -10.99 0.22 -5.47
CA TYR A 51 -10.57 0.15 -6.86
C TYR A 51 -11.14 1.35 -7.62
N PHE A 52 -10.27 2.22 -8.15
CA PHE A 52 -10.67 3.36 -8.96
C PHE A 52 -10.59 2.96 -10.45
N PRO A 53 -11.72 2.79 -11.15
CA PRO A 53 -11.73 2.26 -12.53
C PRO A 53 -10.95 3.12 -13.52
N LEU A 54 -10.81 4.42 -13.23
CA LEU A 54 -10.16 5.39 -14.09
C LEU A 54 -8.65 5.50 -13.85
N GLU A 55 -8.14 5.06 -12.69
CA GLU A 55 -6.74 5.26 -12.32
C GLU A 55 -5.84 4.09 -12.73
N ARG A 56 -6.39 2.99 -13.29
CA ARG A 56 -5.68 1.79 -13.78
C ARG A 56 -4.70 1.13 -12.78
N GLU A 57 -4.58 1.65 -11.57
CA GLU A 57 -3.68 1.23 -10.52
C GLU A 57 -4.48 1.05 -9.23
N PRO A 58 -4.25 -0.02 -8.45
CA PRO A 58 -4.94 -0.20 -7.18
C PRO A 58 -4.37 0.71 -6.10
N TYR A 59 -5.28 1.22 -5.28
CA TYR A 59 -4.94 1.97 -4.08
C TYR A 59 -5.45 1.23 -2.85
N ILE A 60 -4.63 1.22 -1.81
CA ILE A 60 -5.11 0.85 -0.48
C ILE A 60 -5.53 2.15 0.19
N GLU A 61 -6.76 2.19 0.69
CA GLU A 61 -7.23 3.31 1.50
C GLU A 61 -7.09 2.96 2.97
N CYS A 62 -6.43 3.84 3.69
CA CYS A 62 -6.27 3.75 5.12
C CYS A 62 -6.87 5.00 5.77
N ILE A 63 -7.53 4.85 6.92
CA ILE A 63 -8.11 5.98 7.64
C ILE A 63 -7.30 6.21 8.91
N GLU A 64 -6.73 7.41 9.07
CA GLU A 64 -6.07 7.87 10.30
C GLU A 64 -6.71 9.18 10.75
N ASN A 65 -7.15 9.29 12.00
CA ASN A 65 -7.66 10.56 12.56
C ASN A 65 -8.68 11.26 11.65
N GLU A 66 -9.65 10.51 11.10
CA GLU A 66 -10.68 10.97 10.15
C GLU A 66 -10.17 11.45 8.78
N ARG A 67 -8.90 11.23 8.46
CA ARG A 67 -8.30 11.50 7.14
C ARG A 67 -8.04 10.22 6.38
N THR A 68 -8.49 10.20 5.12
CA THR A 68 -8.20 9.11 4.19
C THR A 68 -6.82 9.30 3.56
N MET A 69 -6.00 8.27 3.68
CA MET A 69 -4.68 8.17 3.10
C MET A 69 -4.72 7.15 1.97
N LYS A 70 -4.27 7.57 0.79
CA LYS A 70 -4.16 6.71 -0.38
C LYS A 70 -2.75 6.15 -0.48
N ILE A 71 -2.64 4.84 -0.51
CA ILE A 71 -1.38 4.14 -0.73
C ILE A 71 -1.41 3.60 -2.15
N LYS A 72 -0.54 4.15 -2.98
CA LYS A 72 -0.32 3.68 -4.35
C LYS A 72 0.54 2.43 -4.32
N LEU A 73 0.05 1.35 -4.93
CA LEU A 73 0.85 0.15 -5.16
C LEU A 73 1.51 0.21 -6.54
N ILE A 74 2.79 -0.15 -6.60
CA ILE A 74 3.57 -0.13 -7.84
C ILE A 74 3.99 -1.55 -8.19
N LYS A 75 3.61 -2.01 -9.38
CA LYS A 75 4.07 -3.30 -9.90
C LYS A 75 5.56 -3.21 -10.22
N GLY A 76 6.30 -4.22 -9.79
CA GLY A 76 7.69 -4.36 -10.25
C GLY A 76 7.67 -4.58 -11.76
N SER A 77 8.55 -3.89 -12.48
CA SER A 77 8.84 -4.24 -13.86
C SER A 77 9.42 -5.65 -13.84
N VAL A 78 8.66 -6.65 -14.31
CA VAL A 78 9.27 -7.90 -14.73
C VAL A 78 10.15 -7.53 -15.91
N LEU A 79 11.46 -7.45 -15.69
CA LEU A 79 12.44 -7.51 -16.78
C LEU A 79 12.28 -8.93 -17.36
N ILE A 80 11.42 -9.05 -18.37
CA ILE A 80 11.33 -10.21 -19.25
C ILE A 80 12.41 -10.05 -20.32
#